data_AF-A0A1F3WWI7-F1
#
_entry.id   AF-A0A1F3WWI7-F1
#
_cell.length_a   1.000
_cell.length_b   1.000
_cell.length_c   1.000
_cell.angle_alpha   90.00
_cell.angle_beta   90.00
_cell.angle_gamma   90.00
#
_symmetry.space_group_name_H-M   'P 1'
#
loop_
_entity.id
_entity.type
_entity.pdbx_description
1 polymer ?
#
loop_
_entity_poly.entity_id
_entity_poly.type
_entity_poly.pdbx_seq_one_letter_code
_entity_poly.pdbx_strand_id
1 'polypeptide(L)'
;MRLCLVILFWMVFVFAGFAEVKKPEIVYKYKQYEKFDFEDMVVEGETGSPGDLSVSSRFQRKFSNKLPYRKNFHAEIKKAVERIR
;
A
#
# COMPACT_ATOMS: atom_id res chain seq x y z
N MET A 1 13.11 16.15 60.40
CA MET A 1 11.98 15.36 59.85
C MET A 1 11.36 16.00 58.59
N ARG A 2 11.10 17.32 58.56
CA ARG A 2 10.53 18.00 57.37
C ARG A 2 11.47 18.02 56.15
N LEU A 3 12.79 18.16 56.34
CA LEU A 3 13.77 18.18 55.25
C LEU A 3 13.88 16.81 54.54
N CYS A 4 13.80 15.71 55.29
CA CYS A 4 13.88 14.35 54.73
C CYS A 4 12.67 14.02 53.83
N LEU A 5 11.49 14.56 54.14
CA LEU A 5 10.28 14.35 53.34
C LEU A 5 10.35 15.06 51.98
N VAL A 6 11.01 16.22 51.91
CA VAL A 6 11.21 16.94 50.65
C VAL A 6 12.20 16.20 49.75
N ILE A 7 13.26 15.63 50.33
CA ILE A 7 14.24 14.83 49.57
C ILE A 7 13.59 13.54 49.03
N LEU A 8 12.74 12.89 49.83
CA LEU A 8 11.97 11.72 49.39
C LEU A 8 11.03 12.06 48.22
N PHE A 9 10.38 13.22 48.26
CA PHE A 9 9.47 13.66 47.20
C PHE A 9 10.19 13.96 45.88
N TRP A 10 11.39 14.54 45.95
CA TRP A 10 12.23 14.76 44.76
C TRP A 10 12.75 13.46 44.14
N MET A 11 12.99 12.42 44.95
CA MET A 11 13.48 11.14 44.46
C MET A 11 12.46 10.39 43.58
N VAL A 12 11.15 10.59 43.83
CA VAL A 12 10.07 9.96 43.06
C VAL A 12 9.97 10.54 41.64
N PHE A 13 10.30 11.82 41.44
CA PHE A 13 10.22 12.46 40.13
C PHE A 13 11.31 11.99 39.15
N VAL A 14 12.48 11.57 39.67
CA VAL A 14 13.60 11.10 38.83
C VAL A 14 13.28 9.74 38.18
N PHE A 15 12.51 8.88 38.84
CA PHE A 15 12.17 7.55 38.31
C PHE A 15 11.08 7.57 37.23
N ALA A 16 10.23 8.60 37.18
CA ALA A 16 9.13 8.68 36.22
C ALA A 16 9.58 8.97 34.77
N GLY A 17 10.80 9.47 34.56
CA GLY A 17 11.32 9.89 33.25
C GLY A 17 11.92 8.79 32.37
N PHE A 18 12.04 7.55 32.86
CA PHE A 18 12.75 6.47 32.14
C PHE A 18 11.84 5.50 31.36
N ALA A 19 10.54 5.77 31.27
CA ALA A 19 9.58 4.88 30.62
C ALA A 19 9.30 5.23 29.13
N GLU A 20 10.34 5.47 28.34
CA GLU A 20 10.20 5.45 26.87
C GLU A 20 10.44 4.04 26.35
N VAL A 21 9.36 3.28 26.19
CA VAL A 21 9.37 2.00 25.48
C VAL A 21 9.73 2.27 24.02
N LYS A 22 11.02 2.16 23.70
CA LYS A 22 11.50 2.19 22.32
C LYS A 22 10.75 1.10 21.55
N LYS A 23 9.85 1.50 20.66
CA LYS A 23 9.15 0.56 19.76
C LYS A 23 10.23 -0.24 19.03
N PRO A 24 10.13 -1.58 18.98
CA PRO A 24 11.14 -2.38 18.28
C PRO A 24 11.23 -1.88 16.83
N GLU A 25 12.44 -1.60 16.39
CA GLU A 25 12.72 -1.16 15.03
C GLU A 25 12.39 -2.31 14.06
N ILE A 26 11.26 -2.22 13.36
CA ILE A 26 10.83 -3.24 12.39
C ILE A 26 11.59 -2.98 11.08
N VAL A 27 12.70 -3.68 10.89
CA VAL A 27 13.45 -3.65 9.63
C VAL A 27 12.78 -4.58 8.61
N TYR A 28 12.02 -4.00 7.69
CA TYR A 28 11.43 -4.73 6.56
C TYR A 28 12.53 -5.08 5.54
N LYS A 29 12.93 -6.36 5.48
CA LYS A 29 13.81 -6.88 4.44
C LYS A 29 12.97 -7.31 3.24
N TYR A 30 13.03 -6.54 2.16
CA TYR A 30 12.41 -6.93 0.89
C TYR A 30 13.22 -8.06 0.24
N LYS A 31 12.52 -9.03 -0.35
CA LYS A 31 13.14 -10.14 -1.08
C LYS A 31 13.97 -9.55 -2.23
N GLN A 32 15.28 -9.75 -2.19
CA GLN A 32 16.18 -9.33 -3.26
C GLN A 32 15.99 -10.25 -4.47
N TYR A 33 16.16 -9.69 -5.67
CA TYR A 33 15.96 -10.36 -6.96
C TYR A 33 16.62 -11.75 -6.99
N GLU A 34 15.80 -12.80 -7.09
CA GLU A 34 16.26 -14.14 -7.39
C GLU A 34 16.60 -14.21 -8.88
N LYS A 35 17.82 -14.61 -9.20
CA LYS A 35 18.16 -15.04 -10.55
C LYS A 35 17.57 -16.43 -10.74
N PHE A 36 16.57 -16.53 -11.59
CA PHE A 36 16.04 -17.80 -12.04
C PHE A 36 17.00 -18.36 -13.09
N ASP A 37 17.56 -19.53 -12.80
CA ASP A 37 18.25 -20.33 -13.79
C ASP A 37 17.19 -21.11 -14.56
N PHE A 38 17.09 -20.84 -15.86
CA PHE A 38 16.07 -21.43 -16.72
C PHE A 38 16.56 -22.73 -17.39
N GLU A 39 17.83 -23.11 -17.24
CA GLU A 39 18.37 -24.31 -17.88
C GLU A 39 17.82 -25.60 -17.24
N ASP A 40 17.55 -25.60 -15.93
CA ASP A 40 16.96 -26.73 -15.21
C ASP A 40 15.43 -26.65 -15.06
N MET A 41 14.79 -25.62 -15.63
CA MET A 41 13.34 -25.49 -15.58
C MET A 41 12.68 -26.38 -16.64
N VAL A 42 12.70 -27.68 -16.43
CA VAL A 42 11.86 -28.63 -17.17
C VAL A 42 10.42 -28.38 -16.73
N VAL A 43 9.73 -27.50 -17.44
CA VAL A 43 8.29 -27.35 -17.34
C VAL A 43 7.70 -28.62 -17.95
N GLU A 44 7.41 -29.61 -17.12
CA GLU A 44 6.56 -30.74 -17.48
C GLU A 44 5.18 -30.17 -17.83
N GLY A 45 5.01 -29.79 -19.10
CA GLY A 45 3.73 -29.38 -19.65
C GLY A 45 2.84 -30.61 -19.69
N GLU A 46 2.19 -30.93 -18.57
CA GLU A 46 1.03 -31.81 -18.60
C GLU A 46 0.10 -31.26 -19.69
N THR A 47 -0.10 -32.08 -20.70
CA THR A 47 -0.77 -31.76 -21.96
C THR A 47 -2.27 -31.65 -21.72
N GLY A 48 -2.67 -30.72 -20.86
CA GLY A 48 -4.01 -30.19 -20.79
C GLY A 48 -3.92 -28.79 -21.35
N SER A 49 -4.56 -28.55 -22.51
CA SER A 49 -4.97 -27.19 -22.88
C SER A 49 -5.49 -26.54 -21.59
N PRO A 50 -4.99 -25.37 -21.15
CA PRO A 50 -5.57 -24.72 -19.99
C PRO A 50 -7.05 -24.57 -20.32
N GLY A 51 -7.88 -25.42 -19.68
CA GLY A 51 -9.31 -25.45 -19.93
C GLY A 51 -9.81 -24.03 -19.74
N ASP A 52 -10.66 -23.58 -20.68
CA ASP A 52 -11.20 -22.23 -20.80
C ASP A 52 -10.75 -21.29 -19.68
N LEU A 53 -9.67 -20.55 -19.92
CA LEU A 53 -9.10 -19.53 -19.02
C LEU A 53 -10.05 -18.32 -18.93
N SER A 54 -11.36 -18.57 -18.93
CA SER A 54 -12.40 -17.59 -18.76
C SER A 54 -12.33 -17.08 -17.33
N VAL A 55 -11.79 -15.88 -17.19
CA VAL A 55 -11.92 -15.11 -15.97
C VAL A 55 -13.42 -14.93 -15.75
N SER A 56 -13.95 -15.50 -14.66
CA SER A 56 -15.34 -15.34 -14.28
C SER A 56 -15.67 -13.84 -14.27
N SER A 57 -16.79 -13.46 -14.87
CA SER A 57 -17.15 -12.04 -14.99
C SER A 57 -17.22 -11.44 -13.59
N ARG A 58 -16.25 -10.58 -13.25
CA ARG A 58 -16.22 -9.88 -11.97
C ARG A 58 -17.55 -9.17 -11.78
N PHE A 59 -18.12 -9.24 -10.58
CA PHE A 59 -19.35 -8.53 -10.26
C PHE A 59 -19.17 -7.03 -10.52
N GLN A 60 -19.71 -6.54 -11.63
CA GLN A 60 -19.70 -5.13 -11.97
C GLN A 60 -20.83 -4.46 -11.20
N ARG A 61 -20.49 -3.61 -10.23
CA ARG A 61 -21.49 -2.80 -9.53
C ARG A 61 -22.11 -1.84 -10.54
N LYS A 62 -23.39 -2.04 -10.87
CA LYS A 62 -24.13 -1.11 -11.71
C LYS A 62 -24.32 0.18 -10.92
N PHE A 63 -23.67 1.25 -11.36
CA PHE A 63 -23.89 2.58 -10.80
C PHE A 63 -25.18 3.13 -11.42
N SER A 64 -26.16 3.47 -10.60
CA SER A 64 -27.41 4.12 -11.05
C SER A 64 -27.17 5.58 -11.46
N ASN A 65 -26.04 6.16 -11.07
CA ASN A 65 -25.72 7.54 -11.36
C ASN A 65 -25.35 7.70 -12.84
N LYS A 66 -26.17 8.43 -13.59
CA LYS A 66 -25.84 8.82 -14.96
C LYS A 66 -24.75 9.89 -14.89
N LEU A 67 -23.58 9.58 -15.45
CA LEU A 67 -22.54 10.59 -15.61
C LEU A 67 -23.08 11.74 -16.47
N PRO A 68 -22.70 12.99 -16.16
CA PRO A 68 -23.09 14.13 -16.97
C PRO A 68 -22.61 13.91 -18.42
N TYR A 69 -23.57 13.81 -19.33
CA TYR A 69 -23.32 13.60 -20.75
C TYR A 69 -23.45 14.93 -21.51
N ARG A 70 -22.46 15.26 -22.34
CA ARG A 70 -22.52 16.39 -23.25
C ARG A 70 -22.83 15.88 -24.66
N LYS A 71 -23.85 16.47 -25.29
CA LYS A 71 -24.23 16.14 -26.68
C LYS A 71 -23.18 16.59 -27.70
N ASN A 72 -22.42 17.65 -27.39
CA ASN A 72 -21.40 18.20 -28.26
C ASN A 72 -20.11 18.41 -27.45
N PHE A 73 -18.99 17.94 -27.99
CA PHE A 73 -17.66 18.02 -27.41
C PHE A 73 -16.68 18.84 -28.27
N HIS A 74 -17.16 19.49 -29.34
CA HIS A 74 -16.31 20.25 -30.28
C HIS A 74 -15.52 21.36 -29.60
N ALA A 75 -16.11 22.06 -28.63
CA ALA A 75 -15.45 23.17 -27.95
C ALA A 75 -14.26 22.69 -27.09
N GLU A 76 -14.43 21.57 -26.38
CA GLU A 76 -13.40 20.94 -25.57
C GLU A 76 -12.27 20.36 -26.43
N ILE A 77 -12.61 19.74 -27.57
CA ILE A 77 -11.63 19.25 -28.56
C ILE A 77 -10.81 20.42 -29.12
N LYS A 78 -11.46 21.51 -29.53
CA LYS A 78 -10.77 22.71 -30.03
C LYS A 78 -9.78 23.27 -29.00
N LYS A 79 -10.21 23.40 -27.73
CA LYS A 79 -9.34 23.84 -26.62
C LYS A 79 -8.20 22.87 -26.29
N ALA A 80 -8.37 21.58 -26.57
CA ALA A 80 -7.29 20.60 -26.38
C ALA A 80 -6.22 20.76 -27.47
N VAL A 81 -6.65 20.92 -28.71
CA VAL A 81 -5.75 21.15 -29.86
C VAL A 81 -4.97 22.47 -29.72
N GLU A 82 -5.64 23.54 -29.27
CA GLU A 82 -4.99 24.84 -29.02
C GLU A 82 -3.89 24.78 -27.95
N ARG A 83 -3.96 23.83 -26.99
CA ARG A 83 -2.93 23.65 -25.94
C ARG A 83 -1.71 22.83 -26.37
N ILE A 84 -1.81 22.12 -27.48
CA ILE A 84 -0.71 21.29 -28.02
C ILE A 84 0.29 22.14 -28.82
N ARG A 85 -0.09 23.37 -29.18
CA ARG A 85 0.74 24.31 -29.93
C ARG A 85 1.38 25.35 -29.02
#